data_AF-A0A7Y2BK82-F1
#
_entry.id   AF-A0A7Y2BK82-F1
#
_cell.length_a   1.000
_cell.length_b   1.000
_cell.length_c   1.000
_cell.angle_alpha   90.00
_cell.angle_beta   90.00
_cell.angle_gamma   90.00
#
_symmetry.space_group_name_H-M   'P 1'
#
loop_
_entity.id
_entity.type
_entity.pdbx_description
1 polymer ?
#
loop_
_entity_poly.entity_id
_entity_poly.type
_entity_poly.pdbx_seq_one_letter_code
_entity_poly.pdbx_strand_id
1 'polypeptide(L)'
;MATLTALMLATPLFGLSLQIDAAMLEAPSAAIEPSVLLAVEVSTDLGEPSQPTTADLVRKRNKIKRIHKIFGLATWALTTVTVASGMVQYYNQYGWFQSQSTNPCVQGTAWPNQDQCSGAPTGHLALSATTAAVFFTTWGLSFAMPDPLGVSEGDSQFARRLRAHKILRWVTFAGFVAQIALGVVAANSEWFGLDRANNYKTLRAIATAHLTVGWVTWGALTAQGALMIF
;
A
#
# COMPACT_ATOMS: atom_id res chain seq x y z
N MET A 1 21.83 -7.05 -5.89
CA MET A 1 20.71 -7.72 -6.59
C MET A 1 19.32 -7.54 -5.95
N ALA A 2 19.19 -7.01 -4.72
CA ALA A 2 17.88 -6.88 -4.04
C ALA A 2 17.06 -5.62 -4.40
N THR A 3 17.64 -4.63 -5.07
CA THR A 3 17.00 -3.34 -5.39
C THR A 3 16.15 -3.40 -6.67
N LEU A 4 16.50 -4.26 -7.63
CA LEU A 4 15.72 -4.46 -8.86
C LEU A 4 14.44 -5.29 -8.62
N THR A 5 14.50 -6.25 -7.71
CA THR A 5 13.35 -7.10 -7.36
C THR A 5 12.24 -6.29 -6.66
N ALA A 6 12.60 -5.28 -5.87
CA ALA A 6 11.64 -4.38 -5.23
C ALA A 6 10.92 -3.45 -6.24
N LEU A 7 11.58 -3.09 -7.34
CA LEU A 7 10.99 -2.28 -8.41
C LEU A 7 10.06 -3.11 -9.31
N MET A 8 10.39 -4.39 -9.52
CA MET A 8 9.59 -5.35 -10.30
C MET A 8 8.30 -5.81 -9.59
N LEU A 9 8.28 -5.79 -8.25
CA LEU A 9 7.09 -6.15 -7.46
C LEU A 9 6.12 -4.97 -7.25
N ALA A 10 6.57 -3.73 -7.45
CA ALA A 10 5.73 -2.53 -7.36
C ALA A 10 5.01 -2.22 -8.68
N THR A 11 5.50 -2.73 -9.81
CA THR A 11 5.00 -2.42 -11.15
C THR A 11 3.68 -3.09 -11.56
N PRO A 12 3.30 -4.31 -11.12
CA PRO A 12 2.08 -4.94 -11.63
C PRO A 12 0.80 -4.47 -10.91
N LEU A 13 0.88 -3.69 -9.84
CA LEU A 13 -0.30 -3.28 -9.05
C LEU A 13 -1.07 -2.08 -9.63
N PHE A 14 -0.51 -1.34 -10.59
CA PHE A 14 -1.12 -0.11 -11.14
C PHE A 14 -1.22 -0.05 -12.67
N GLY A 15 -1.04 -1.16 -13.39
CA GLY A 15 -1.33 -1.20 -14.84
C GLY A 15 -0.45 -0.28 -15.71
N LEU A 16 0.68 0.21 -15.22
CA LEU A 16 1.69 0.90 -16.02
C LEU A 16 2.75 -0.11 -16.48
N SER A 17 2.39 -0.96 -17.45
CA SER A 17 3.41 -1.66 -18.23
C SER A 17 4.09 -0.64 -19.14
N LEU A 18 5.22 -0.09 -18.72
CA LEU A 18 6.17 0.45 -19.69
C LEU A 18 6.62 -0.75 -20.52
N GLN A 19 6.07 -0.89 -21.74
CA GLN A 19 6.62 -1.80 -22.72
C GLN A 19 8.08 -1.36 -22.94
N ILE A 20 9.02 -2.17 -22.46
CA ILE A 20 10.42 -2.00 -22.83
C ILE A 20 10.47 -2.40 -24.29
N ASP A 21 10.71 -1.42 -25.16
CA ASP A 21 10.87 -1.64 -26.59
C ASP A 21 12.00 -2.65 -26.81
N ALA A 22 11.71 -3.74 -27.52
CA ALA A 22 12.67 -4.82 -27.77
C ALA A 22 13.90 -4.32 -28.55
N ALA A 23 13.79 -3.17 -29.24
CA ALA A 23 14.89 -2.48 -29.89
C ALA A 23 15.98 -1.97 -28.90
N MET A 24 15.71 -1.88 -27.59
CA MET A 24 16.72 -1.54 -26.57
C MET A 24 17.54 -2.76 -26.09
N LEU A 25 17.18 -3.99 -26.49
CA LEU A 25 17.93 -5.21 -26.16
C LEU A 25 18.93 -5.65 -27.23
N GLU A 26 18.98 -4.98 -28.38
CA GLU A 26 20.09 -5.13 -29.33
C GLU A 26 21.22 -4.17 -28.95
N ALA A 27 22.12 -4.65 -28.07
CA ALA A 27 23.42 -4.02 -27.92
C ALA A 27 24.16 -4.10 -29.28
N PRO A 28 24.86 -3.03 -29.72
CA PRO A 28 25.75 -3.16 -30.86
C PRO A 28 26.87 -4.13 -30.45
N SER A 29 27.15 -5.11 -31.30
CA SER A 29 28.33 -5.96 -31.21
C SER A 29 29.59 -5.09 -31.40
N ALA A 30 29.95 -4.33 -30.37
CA ALA A 30 31.21 -3.63 -30.30
C ALA A 30 32.27 -4.68 -29.94
N ALA A 31 33.17 -4.92 -30.88
CA ALA A 31 34.34 -5.75 -30.71
C ALA A 31 35.08 -5.37 -29.41
N ILE A 32 35.24 -6.34 -28.52
CA ILE A 32 36.00 -6.19 -27.29
C ILE A 32 37.47 -6.13 -27.67
N GLU A 33 38.09 -4.95 -27.53
CA GLU A 33 39.54 -4.83 -27.64
C GLU A 33 40.23 -5.55 -26.46
N PRO A 34 41.30 -6.33 -26.71
CA PRO A 34 41.97 -7.15 -25.70
C PRO A 34 42.74 -6.34 -24.64
N SER A 35 42.78 -5.01 -24.77
CA SER A 35 43.40 -4.08 -23.83
C SER A 35 42.55 -3.80 -22.58
N VAL A 36 41.24 -4.08 -22.60
CA VAL A 36 40.33 -3.87 -21.45
C VAL A 36 40.37 -5.06 -20.46
N LEU A 37 40.80 -6.24 -20.91
CA LEU A 37 40.92 -7.44 -20.07
C LEU A 37 42.08 -7.34 -19.06
N LEU A 38 43.06 -6.47 -19.29
CA LEU A 38 44.22 -6.28 -18.40
C LEU A 38 43.99 -5.22 -17.30
N ALA A 39 42.83 -4.55 -17.29
CA ALA A 39 42.42 -3.66 -16.21
C ALA A 39 41.56 -4.36 -15.13
N VAL A 40 41.26 -5.65 -15.30
CA VAL A 40 40.45 -6.45 -14.37
C VAL A 40 41.32 -7.28 -13.40
N GLU A 41 42.63 -7.36 -13.62
CA GLU A 41 43.56 -8.14 -12.77
C GLU A 41 44.32 -7.32 -11.71
N VAL A 42 43.85 -6.12 -11.36
CA VAL A 42 44.39 -5.35 -10.23
C VAL A 42 43.26 -4.89 -9.31
N SER A 43 42.77 -5.80 -8.46
CA SER A 43 42.26 -5.58 -7.08
C SER A 43 41.44 -6.79 -6.61
N THR A 44 42.05 -7.97 -6.57
CA THR A 44 41.50 -9.15 -5.86
C THR A 44 41.94 -9.18 -4.40
N ASP A 45 41.98 -8.01 -3.76
CA ASP A 45 42.19 -7.87 -2.31
C ASP A 45 41.00 -7.12 -1.69
N LEU A 46 39.79 -7.50 -2.11
CA LEU A 46 38.57 -7.15 -1.41
C LEU A 46 38.45 -8.12 -0.23
N GLY A 47 39.07 -7.75 0.90
CA GLY A 47 38.83 -8.41 2.18
C GLY A 47 37.33 -8.63 2.37
N GLU A 48 36.95 -9.81 2.85
CA GLU A 48 35.54 -10.15 3.08
C GLU A 48 34.83 -8.97 3.73
N PRO A 49 33.67 -8.52 3.21
CA PRO A 49 32.95 -7.40 3.79
C PRO A 49 32.72 -7.72 5.27
N SER A 50 33.37 -6.95 6.15
CA SER A 50 33.32 -7.19 7.58
C SER A 50 31.86 -7.21 8.02
N GLN A 51 31.49 -8.27 8.76
CA GLN A 51 30.12 -8.41 9.26
C GLN A 51 29.75 -7.15 10.06
N PRO A 52 28.55 -6.58 9.87
CA PRO A 52 28.17 -5.34 10.52
C PRO A 52 28.16 -5.52 12.04
N THR A 53 28.74 -4.56 12.76
CA THR A 53 28.75 -4.60 14.23
C THR A 53 27.35 -4.36 14.79
N THR A 54 27.10 -4.73 16.05
CA THR A 54 25.86 -4.40 16.75
C THR A 54 25.58 -2.89 16.74
N ALA A 55 26.61 -2.05 16.88
CA ALA A 55 26.49 -0.61 16.81
C ALA A 55 26.02 -0.12 15.42
N ASP A 56 26.50 -0.74 14.34
CA ASP A 56 26.05 -0.45 12.98
C ASP A 56 24.58 -0.81 12.79
N LEU A 57 24.16 -1.96 13.31
CA LEU A 57 22.77 -2.40 13.25
C LEU A 57 21.84 -1.49 14.05
N VAL A 58 22.27 -1.01 15.23
CA VAL A 58 21.51 -0.05 16.04
C VAL A 58 21.39 1.31 15.32
N ARG A 59 22.47 1.81 14.71
CA ARG A 59 22.43 3.04 13.89
C ARG A 59 21.46 2.90 12.71
N LYS A 60 21.56 1.79 11.98
CA LYS A 60 20.67 1.47 10.86
C LYS A 60 19.22 1.40 11.32
N ARG A 61 18.94 0.71 12.43
CA ARG A 61 17.61 0.63 13.05
C ARG A 61 17.04 2.01 13.35
N ASN A 62 17.80 2.89 13.98
CA ASN A 62 17.33 4.23 14.35
C ASN A 62 17.00 5.08 13.12
N LYS A 63 17.80 4.98 12.06
CA LYS A 63 17.52 5.65 10.78
C LYS A 63 16.21 5.15 10.15
N ILE A 64 16.04 3.84 10.04
CA ILE A 64 14.82 3.23 9.47
C ILE A 64 13.62 3.53 10.35
N LYS A 65 13.75 3.45 11.69
CA LYS A 65 12.69 3.78 12.65
C LYS A 65 12.16 5.19 12.43
N ARG A 66 13.03 6.18 12.27
CA ARG A 66 12.61 7.58 12.02
C ARG A 66 11.76 7.69 10.74
N ILE A 67 12.21 7.08 9.65
CA ILE A 67 11.50 7.11 8.37
C ILE A 67 10.17 6.34 8.49
N HIS A 68 10.19 5.14 9.07
CA HIS A 68 8.99 4.32 9.28
C HIS A 68 7.92 5.05 10.09
N LYS A 69 8.29 5.80 11.15
CA LYS A 69 7.32 6.60 11.91
C LYS A 69 6.70 7.72 11.08
N ILE A 70 7.49 8.45 10.29
CA ILE A 70 6.98 9.51 9.40
C ILE A 70 6.00 8.93 8.38
N PHE A 71 6.39 7.84 7.73
CA PHE A 71 5.55 7.12 6.78
C PHE A 71 4.32 6.49 7.43
N GLY A 72 4.42 6.02 8.68
CA GLY A 72 3.30 5.52 9.48
C GLY A 72 2.27 6.60 9.77
N LEU A 73 2.70 7.79 10.18
CA LEU A 73 1.81 8.94 10.37
C LEU A 73 1.16 9.38 9.06
N ALA A 74 1.95 9.45 7.97
CA ALA A 74 1.43 9.78 6.64
C ALA A 74 0.40 8.74 6.17
N THR A 75 0.67 7.46 6.37
CA THR A 75 -0.25 6.35 6.07
C THR A 75 -1.54 6.51 6.86
N TRP A 76 -1.46 6.77 8.16
CA TRP A 76 -2.64 6.96 9.00
C TRP A 76 -3.48 8.17 8.54
N ALA A 77 -2.85 9.30 8.26
CA ALA A 77 -3.53 10.50 7.78
C ALA A 77 -4.21 10.26 6.43
N LEU A 78 -3.49 9.68 5.46
CA LEU A 78 -4.02 9.36 4.13
C LEU A 78 -5.16 8.33 4.20
N THR A 79 -5.02 7.31 5.03
CA THR A 79 -6.09 6.30 5.25
C THR A 79 -7.33 6.95 5.84
N THR A 80 -7.15 7.89 6.79
CA THR A 80 -8.28 8.65 7.39
C THR A 80 -9.04 9.42 6.32
N VAL A 81 -8.35 10.18 5.46
CA VAL A 81 -9.01 10.91 4.36
C VAL A 81 -9.62 9.95 3.33
N THR A 82 -8.98 8.81 3.07
CA THR A 82 -9.50 7.78 2.15
C THR A 82 -10.81 7.18 2.65
N VAL A 83 -10.88 6.81 3.93
CA VAL A 83 -12.12 6.30 4.55
C VAL A 83 -13.20 7.37 4.52
N ALA A 84 -12.88 8.62 4.86
CA ALA A 84 -13.84 9.72 4.82
C ALA A 84 -14.39 9.95 3.41
N SER A 85 -13.52 9.99 2.39
CA SER A 85 -13.97 10.11 0.99
C SER A 85 -14.79 8.90 0.52
N GLY A 86 -14.45 7.69 0.98
CA GLY A 86 -15.25 6.49 0.71
C GLY A 86 -16.64 6.53 1.35
N MET A 87 -16.77 7.09 2.56
CA MET A 87 -18.08 7.32 3.19
C MET A 87 -18.94 8.30 2.38
N VAL A 88 -18.33 9.38 1.90
CA VAL A 88 -19.00 10.37 1.06
C VAL A 88 -19.48 9.74 -0.24
N GLN A 89 -18.62 8.97 -0.90
CA GLN A 89 -18.99 8.23 -2.10
C GLN A 89 -20.13 7.23 -1.82
N TYR A 90 -20.07 6.49 -0.72
CA TYR A 90 -21.12 5.55 -0.33
C TYR A 90 -22.45 6.27 -0.09
N TYR A 91 -22.43 7.40 0.62
CA TYR A 91 -23.61 8.22 0.83
C TYR A 91 -24.19 8.73 -0.49
N ASN A 92 -23.37 9.29 -1.38
CA ASN A 92 -23.85 9.80 -2.67
C ASN A 92 -24.49 8.70 -3.51
N GLN A 93 -23.87 7.53 -3.58
CA GLN A 93 -24.34 6.44 -4.44
C GLN A 93 -25.48 5.62 -3.84
N TYR A 94 -25.59 5.55 -2.51
CA TYR A 94 -26.52 4.63 -1.84
C TYR A 94 -27.39 5.26 -0.75
N GLY A 95 -27.19 6.53 -0.41
CA GLY A 95 -28.00 7.29 0.54
C GLY A 95 -28.17 6.63 1.90
N TRP A 96 -27.14 5.91 2.38
CA TRP A 96 -27.26 5.02 3.55
C TRP A 96 -28.42 4.02 3.41
N PHE A 97 -28.38 3.19 2.37
CA PHE A 97 -29.37 2.14 2.10
C PHE A 97 -30.70 2.59 1.46
N GLN A 98 -30.75 3.77 0.87
CA GLN A 98 -31.83 4.22 0.00
C GLN A 98 -31.91 3.41 -1.30
N SER A 99 -33.05 3.54 -1.99
CA SER A 99 -33.30 2.87 -3.27
C SER A 99 -32.49 3.52 -4.40
N GLN A 100 -32.47 2.86 -5.55
CA GLN A 100 -31.81 3.40 -6.74
C GLN A 100 -32.43 4.72 -7.20
N SER A 101 -33.74 4.93 -6.99
CA SER A 101 -34.45 6.13 -7.42
C SER A 101 -34.42 7.28 -6.40
N THR A 102 -33.94 7.04 -5.18
CA THR A 102 -33.99 8.05 -4.10
C THR A 102 -32.65 8.38 -3.47
N ASN A 103 -31.54 7.82 -3.94
CA ASN A 103 -30.21 8.19 -3.42
C ASN A 103 -29.84 9.64 -3.80
N PRO A 104 -28.94 10.28 -3.01
CA PRO A 104 -28.57 11.67 -3.21
C PRO A 104 -28.07 12.01 -4.62
N CYS A 105 -27.36 11.08 -5.27
CA CYS A 105 -26.88 11.33 -6.62
C CYS A 105 -28.02 11.48 -7.64
N VAL A 106 -29.02 10.59 -7.61
CA VAL A 106 -30.18 10.68 -8.52
C VAL A 106 -31.09 11.85 -8.17
N GLN A 107 -31.12 12.27 -6.89
CA GLN A 107 -31.89 13.43 -6.45
C GLN A 107 -31.19 14.77 -6.70
N GLY A 108 -29.94 14.78 -7.19
CA GLY A 108 -29.17 16.00 -7.38
C GLY A 108 -28.72 16.65 -6.06
N THR A 109 -28.62 15.87 -4.98
CA THR A 109 -28.22 16.32 -3.63
C THR A 109 -26.91 15.67 -3.15
N ALA A 110 -26.12 15.11 -4.08
CA ALA A 110 -24.81 14.54 -3.79
C ALA A 110 -23.79 15.60 -3.33
N TRP A 111 -22.95 15.23 -2.37
CA TRP A 111 -21.95 16.13 -1.78
C TRP A 111 -20.52 15.62 -2.00
N PRO A 112 -19.52 16.46 -2.31
CA PRO A 112 -19.63 17.86 -2.70
C PRO A 112 -19.83 17.96 -4.23
N ASN A 113 -21.07 18.17 -4.68
CA ASN A 113 -21.43 18.33 -6.10
C ASN A 113 -20.88 17.20 -7.00
N GLN A 114 -20.99 15.96 -6.53
CA GLN A 114 -20.55 14.80 -7.29
C GLN A 114 -21.69 14.30 -8.19
N ASP A 115 -21.58 14.54 -9.50
CA ASP A 115 -22.57 14.08 -10.48
C ASP A 115 -22.37 12.60 -10.89
N GLN A 116 -21.29 11.97 -10.42
CA GLN A 116 -20.96 10.59 -10.75
C GLN A 116 -21.75 9.60 -9.88
N CYS A 117 -22.89 9.12 -10.41
CA CYS A 117 -23.79 8.17 -9.74
C CYS A 117 -23.39 6.69 -9.88
N SER A 118 -22.36 6.38 -10.67
CA SER A 118 -21.83 5.03 -10.86
C SER A 118 -20.31 5.03 -11.04
N GLY A 119 -19.68 3.87 -10.82
CA GLY A 119 -18.25 3.71 -10.95
C GLY A 119 -17.44 4.34 -9.82
N ALA A 120 -16.12 4.45 -10.05
CA ALA A 120 -15.16 4.98 -9.10
C ALA A 120 -14.82 6.46 -9.41
N PRO A 121 -15.14 7.41 -8.51
CA PRO A 121 -14.70 8.78 -8.62
C PRO A 121 -13.18 8.88 -8.66
N THR A 122 -12.66 9.63 -9.62
CA THR A 122 -11.21 9.81 -9.84
C THR A 122 -10.50 10.30 -8.59
N GLY A 123 -11.12 11.20 -7.82
CA GLY A 123 -10.57 11.71 -6.57
C GLY A 123 -10.37 10.63 -5.51
N HIS A 124 -11.37 9.78 -5.26
CA HIS A 124 -11.26 8.67 -4.31
C HIS A 124 -10.25 7.62 -4.80
N LEU A 125 -10.23 7.32 -6.10
CA LEU A 125 -9.27 6.38 -6.69
C LEU A 125 -7.82 6.86 -6.53
N ALA A 126 -7.53 8.12 -6.87
CA ALA A 126 -6.19 8.69 -6.76
C ALA A 126 -5.70 8.73 -5.31
N LEU A 127 -6.59 9.09 -4.39
CA LEU A 127 -6.32 9.09 -2.96
C LEU A 127 -6.08 7.67 -2.42
N SER A 128 -6.89 6.69 -2.83
CA SER A 128 -6.72 5.27 -2.46
C SER A 128 -5.41 4.70 -2.99
N ALA A 129 -5.03 5.01 -4.24
CA ALA A 129 -3.76 4.59 -4.83
C ALA A 129 -2.56 5.18 -4.07
N THR A 130 -2.62 6.47 -3.74
CA THR A 130 -1.59 7.15 -2.95
C THR A 130 -1.47 6.53 -1.56
N THR A 131 -2.60 6.28 -0.90
CA THR A 131 -2.65 5.65 0.42
C THR A 131 -2.03 4.25 0.38
N ALA A 132 -2.35 3.44 -0.62
CA ALA A 132 -1.76 2.12 -0.80
C ALA A 132 -0.24 2.19 -0.99
N ALA A 133 0.26 3.10 -1.83
CA ALA A 133 1.70 3.26 -2.06
C ALA A 133 2.45 3.63 -0.76
N VAL A 134 1.92 4.58 0.01
CA VAL A 134 2.52 4.99 1.30
C VAL A 134 2.41 3.87 2.34
N PHE A 135 1.28 3.15 2.40
CA PHE A 135 1.11 2.00 3.28
C PHE A 135 2.13 0.89 2.98
N PHE A 136 2.22 0.43 1.73
CA PHE A 136 3.13 -0.67 1.37
C PHE A 136 4.60 -0.28 1.54
N THR A 137 4.94 1.00 1.35
CA THR A 137 6.27 1.52 1.69
C THR A 137 6.52 1.42 3.21
N THR A 138 5.57 1.88 4.04
CA THR A 138 5.65 1.79 5.50
C THR A 138 5.78 0.34 5.97
N TRP A 139 4.98 -0.55 5.40
CA TRP A 139 4.96 -1.97 5.69
C TRP A 139 6.29 -2.64 5.29
N GLY A 140 6.83 -2.34 4.11
CA GLY A 140 8.13 -2.84 3.67
C GLY A 140 9.28 -2.38 4.57
N LEU A 141 9.29 -1.10 4.97
CA LEU A 141 10.27 -0.55 5.91
C LEU A 141 10.26 -1.30 7.27
N SER A 142 9.12 -1.87 7.68
CA SER A 142 9.03 -2.62 8.93
C SER A 142 9.85 -3.92 8.93
N PHE A 143 10.09 -4.53 7.77
CA PHE A 143 10.94 -5.73 7.64
C PHE A 143 12.42 -5.39 7.49
N ALA A 144 12.72 -4.22 6.92
CA ALA A 144 14.10 -3.76 6.78
C ALA A 144 14.73 -3.33 8.12
N MET A 145 13.94 -3.20 9.18
CA MET A 145 14.39 -2.75 10.51
C MET A 145 15.06 -3.90 11.28
N PRO A 146 16.39 -3.86 11.51
CA PRO A 146 17.07 -4.91 12.27
C PRO A 146 16.69 -4.87 13.76
N ASP A 147 16.72 -6.03 14.41
CA ASP A 147 16.49 -6.19 15.85
C ASP A 147 17.69 -6.87 16.54
N PRO A 148 18.86 -6.21 16.59
CA PRO A 148 20.09 -6.84 17.09
C PRO A 148 20.09 -7.09 18.60
N LEU A 149 19.10 -6.56 19.33
CA LEU A 149 18.99 -6.65 20.78
C LEU A 149 17.80 -7.52 21.22
N GLY A 150 17.10 -8.18 20.28
CA GLY A 150 15.93 -9.00 20.58
C GLY A 150 14.85 -8.22 21.34
N VAL A 151 14.60 -6.95 21.01
CA VAL A 151 13.72 -6.08 21.83
C VAL A 151 12.25 -6.51 21.80
N SER A 152 11.89 -7.43 20.90
CA SER A 152 10.58 -8.08 20.89
C SER A 152 10.49 -9.35 21.75
N GLU A 153 11.60 -9.77 22.35
CA GLU A 153 11.72 -10.95 23.20
C GLU A 153 11.53 -10.58 24.68
N GLY A 154 11.12 -11.57 25.49
CA GLY A 154 10.87 -11.41 26.92
C GLY A 154 9.51 -10.76 27.29
N ASP A 155 9.33 -10.52 28.59
CA ASP A 155 8.02 -10.19 29.19
C ASP A 155 7.84 -8.71 29.55
N SER A 156 8.76 -7.84 29.12
CA SER A 156 8.62 -6.40 29.35
C SER A 156 7.35 -5.85 28.68
N GLN A 157 6.80 -4.77 29.24
CA GLN A 157 5.64 -4.09 28.65
C GLN A 157 5.93 -3.62 27.21
N PHE A 158 7.16 -3.17 26.95
CA PHE A 158 7.60 -2.78 25.62
C PHE A 158 7.61 -3.96 24.65
N ALA A 159 8.18 -5.11 25.04
CA ALA A 159 8.22 -6.30 24.21
C ALA A 159 6.81 -6.80 23.87
N ARG A 160 5.88 -6.79 24.84
CA ARG A 160 4.46 -7.11 24.60
C ARG A 160 3.80 -6.16 23.60
N ARG A 161 4.00 -4.84 23.74
CA ARG A 161 3.46 -3.84 22.79
C ARG A 161 4.05 -4.02 21.39
N LEU A 162 5.35 -4.29 21.28
CA LEU A 162 6.01 -4.51 20.00
C LEU A 162 5.50 -5.79 19.32
N ARG A 163 5.25 -6.87 20.07
CA ARG A 163 4.59 -8.08 19.53
C ARG A 163 3.18 -7.78 19.03
N ALA A 164 2.38 -7.06 19.81
CA ALA A 164 1.04 -6.65 19.39
C ALA A 164 1.07 -5.78 18.11
N HIS A 165 2.02 -4.83 18.02
CA HIS A 165 2.23 -4.03 16.81
C HIS A 165 2.61 -4.90 15.59
N LYS A 166 3.51 -5.89 15.77
CA LYS A 166 3.89 -6.84 14.71
C LYS A 166 2.72 -7.73 14.26
N ILE A 167 1.82 -8.10 15.17
CA ILE A 167 0.59 -8.85 14.85
C ILE A 167 -0.37 -7.95 14.06
N LEU A 168 -0.64 -6.74 14.56
CA LEU A 168 -1.53 -5.80 13.88
C LEU A 168 -1.03 -5.41 12.49
N ARG A 169 0.29 -5.42 12.25
CA ARG A 169 0.86 -5.25 10.91
C ARG A 169 0.30 -6.24 9.89
N TRP A 170 0.03 -7.48 10.28
CA TRP A 170 -0.55 -8.49 9.39
C TRP A 170 -2.06 -8.29 9.22
N VAL A 171 -2.75 -7.86 10.28
CA VAL A 171 -4.17 -7.51 10.21
C VAL A 171 -4.38 -6.33 9.26
N THR A 172 -3.59 -5.27 9.39
CA THR A 172 -3.67 -4.10 8.50
C THR A 172 -3.28 -4.46 7.08
N PHE A 173 -2.23 -5.27 6.88
CA PHE A 173 -1.87 -5.77 5.54
C PHE A 173 -3.02 -6.54 4.87
N ALA A 174 -3.62 -7.50 5.56
CA ALA A 174 -4.76 -8.24 5.03
C ALA A 174 -5.94 -7.32 4.72
N GLY A 175 -6.20 -6.34 5.59
CA GLY A 175 -7.23 -5.31 5.38
C GLY A 175 -7.00 -4.48 4.13
N PHE A 176 -5.77 -3.99 3.90
CA PHE A 176 -5.41 -3.24 2.69
C PHE A 176 -5.54 -4.08 1.42
N VAL A 177 -5.10 -5.33 1.44
CA VAL A 177 -5.28 -6.25 0.30
C VAL A 177 -6.77 -6.46 0.01
N ALA A 178 -7.59 -6.67 1.05
CA ALA A 178 -9.04 -6.82 0.89
C ALA A 178 -9.70 -5.55 0.36
N GLN A 179 -9.28 -4.35 0.80
CA GLN A 179 -9.74 -3.07 0.24
C GLN A 179 -9.43 -2.97 -1.25
N ILE A 180 -8.21 -3.30 -1.68
CA ILE A 180 -7.84 -3.26 -3.09
C ILE A 180 -8.70 -4.22 -3.91
N ALA A 181 -8.86 -5.46 -3.45
CA ALA A 181 -9.67 -6.46 -4.14
C ALA A 181 -11.14 -6.02 -4.27
N LEU A 182 -11.76 -5.59 -3.17
CA LEU A 182 -13.13 -5.11 -3.17
C LEU A 182 -13.29 -3.85 -4.03
N GLY A 183 -12.29 -2.95 -4.01
CA GLY A 183 -12.29 -1.72 -4.78
C GLY A 183 -12.21 -1.99 -6.27
N VAL A 184 -11.38 -2.94 -6.69
CA VAL A 184 -11.30 -3.42 -8.08
C VAL A 184 -12.64 -4.02 -8.52
N VAL A 185 -13.24 -4.89 -7.70
CA VAL A 185 -14.55 -5.50 -8.01
C VAL A 185 -15.64 -4.42 -8.13
N ALA A 186 -15.67 -3.45 -7.21
CA ALA A 186 -16.66 -2.39 -7.23
C ALA A 186 -16.47 -1.41 -8.40
N ALA A 187 -15.23 -1.07 -8.75
CA ALA A 187 -14.91 -0.16 -9.85
C ALA A 187 -15.13 -0.78 -11.23
N ASN A 188 -15.03 -2.12 -11.33
CA ASN A 188 -15.14 -2.87 -12.60
C ASN A 188 -16.35 -3.82 -12.59
N SER A 189 -17.41 -3.48 -11.84
CA SER A 189 -18.53 -4.40 -11.59
C SER A 189 -19.24 -4.87 -12.86
N GLU A 190 -19.29 -4.03 -13.89
CA GLU A 190 -19.88 -4.35 -15.20
C GLU A 190 -19.12 -5.49 -15.89
N TRP A 191 -17.80 -5.60 -15.72
CA TRP A 191 -17.01 -6.73 -16.24
C TRP A 191 -17.38 -8.06 -15.56
N PHE A 192 -17.89 -7.99 -14.33
CA PHE A 192 -18.43 -9.14 -13.60
C PHE A 192 -19.94 -9.36 -13.83
N GLY A 193 -20.54 -8.69 -14.82
CA GLY A 193 -21.96 -8.79 -15.14
C GLY A 193 -22.87 -8.15 -14.09
N LEU A 194 -22.35 -7.22 -13.28
CA LEU A 194 -23.10 -6.49 -12.26
C LEU A 194 -23.30 -5.04 -12.71
N ASP A 195 -24.49 -4.74 -13.21
CA ASP A 195 -24.87 -3.39 -13.62
C ASP A 195 -25.78 -2.71 -12.58
N ARG A 196 -25.79 -1.38 -12.59
CA ARG A 196 -26.53 -0.61 -11.59
C ARG A 196 -28.05 -0.76 -11.71
N ALA A 197 -28.59 -0.96 -12.91
CA ALA A 197 -30.03 -1.06 -13.14
C ALA A 197 -30.60 -2.40 -12.64
N ASN A 198 -29.88 -3.50 -12.86
CA ASN A 198 -30.35 -4.83 -12.52
C ASN A 198 -29.82 -5.33 -11.16
N ASN A 199 -28.66 -4.85 -10.72
CA ASN A 199 -27.95 -5.40 -9.56
C ASN A 199 -27.67 -4.39 -8.45
N TYR A 200 -28.46 -3.31 -8.35
CA TYR A 200 -28.27 -2.25 -7.36
C TYR A 200 -28.06 -2.76 -5.92
N LYS A 201 -28.86 -3.74 -5.46
CA LYS A 201 -28.75 -4.30 -4.11
C LYS A 201 -27.42 -5.05 -3.90
N THR A 202 -26.97 -5.79 -4.91
CA THR A 202 -25.69 -6.51 -4.88
C THR A 202 -24.51 -5.54 -4.85
N LEU A 203 -24.53 -4.52 -5.71
CA LEU A 203 -23.50 -3.47 -5.73
C LEU A 203 -23.44 -2.72 -4.41
N ARG A 204 -24.60 -2.42 -3.82
CA ARG A 204 -24.67 -1.85 -2.48
C ARG A 204 -24.05 -2.75 -1.43
N ALA A 205 -24.32 -4.06 -1.47
CA ALA A 205 -23.73 -5.01 -0.53
C ALA A 205 -22.21 -5.08 -0.65
N ILE A 206 -21.66 -5.09 -1.87
CA ILE A 206 -20.21 -5.02 -2.12
C ILE A 206 -19.64 -3.71 -1.57
N ALA A 207 -20.31 -2.57 -1.82
CA ALA A 207 -19.89 -1.28 -1.32
C ALA A 207 -19.96 -1.20 0.22
N THR A 208 -20.97 -1.80 0.85
CA THR A 208 -21.04 -1.92 2.31
C THR A 208 -19.88 -2.75 2.85
N ALA A 209 -19.59 -3.90 2.24
CA ALA A 209 -18.46 -4.74 2.64
C ALA A 209 -17.13 -3.98 2.50
N HIS A 210 -16.94 -3.27 1.39
CA HIS A 210 -15.78 -2.40 1.18
C HIS A 210 -15.66 -1.34 2.28
N LEU A 211 -16.75 -0.64 2.59
CA LEU A 211 -16.76 0.39 3.63
C LEU A 211 -16.44 -0.20 5.02
N THR A 212 -17.06 -1.33 5.38
CA THR A 212 -16.84 -2.01 6.66
C THR A 212 -15.39 -2.46 6.81
N VAL A 213 -14.82 -3.11 5.79
CA VAL A 213 -13.41 -3.51 5.81
C VAL A 213 -12.51 -2.28 5.91
N GLY A 214 -12.87 -1.16 5.29
CA GLY A 214 -12.14 0.10 5.38
C GLY A 214 -12.08 0.63 6.82
N TRP A 215 -13.22 0.65 7.51
CA TRP A 215 -13.31 1.02 8.93
C TRP A 215 -12.50 0.11 9.85
N VAL A 216 -12.61 -1.21 9.66
CA VAL A 216 -11.87 -2.18 10.46
C VAL A 216 -10.36 -2.03 10.24
N THR A 217 -9.94 -1.87 8.99
CA THR A 217 -8.53 -1.67 8.62
C THR A 217 -7.98 -0.38 9.23
N TRP A 218 -8.74 0.73 9.13
CA TRP A 218 -8.37 2.00 9.74
C TRP A 218 -8.30 1.93 11.27
N GLY A 219 -9.24 1.23 11.91
CA GLY A 219 -9.22 0.99 13.35
C GLY A 219 -8.00 0.19 13.79
N ALA A 220 -7.68 -0.90 13.07
CA ALA A 220 -6.49 -1.70 13.31
C ALA A 220 -5.20 -0.90 13.10
N LEU A 221 -5.13 -0.08 12.05
CA LEU A 221 -3.99 0.82 11.78
C LEU A 221 -3.83 1.87 12.88
N THR A 222 -4.94 2.45 13.34
CA THR A 222 -4.94 3.43 14.43
C THR A 222 -4.44 2.78 15.73
N ALA A 223 -4.92 1.58 16.07
CA ALA A 223 -4.43 0.82 17.22
C ALA A 223 -2.93 0.48 17.08
N GLN A 224 -2.52 0.05 15.88
CA GLN A 224 -1.12 -0.28 15.57
C GLN A 224 -0.20 0.92 15.78
N GLY A 225 -0.59 2.09 15.27
CA GLY A 225 0.11 3.35 15.46
C GLY A 225 0.11 3.75 16.93
N ALA A 226 -1.04 3.73 17.61
CA ALA A 226 -1.16 4.13 19.01
C ALA A 226 -0.29 3.30 19.98
N LEU A 227 -0.08 2.00 19.73
CA LEU A 227 0.79 1.17 20.55
C LEU A 227 2.25 1.64 20.58
N MET A 228 2.70 2.27 19.49
CA MET A 228 4.06 2.79 19.32
C MET A 228 4.10 4.34 19.28
N ILE A 229 2.90 4.93 19.38
CA ILE A 229 2.45 6.30 19.08
C ILE A 229 3.06 6.83 17.78
N PHE A 230 2.30 6.53 16.73
CA PHE A 230 2.47 6.65 15.28
C PHE A 230 3.59 5.78 14.68
#